data_AF-A0A0G1B8W6-F1
#
_entry.id   AF-A0A0G1B8W6-F1
#
_cell.length_a   1.000
_cell.length_b   1.000
_cell.length_c   1.000
_cell.angle_alpha   90.00
_cell.angle_beta   90.00
_cell.angle_gamma   90.00
#
_symmetry.space_group_name_H-M   'P 1'
#
loop_
_entity.id
_entity.type
_entity.pdbx_description
1 polymer ?
#
loop_
_entity_poly.entity_id
_entity_poly.type
_entity_poly.pdbx_seq_one_letter_code
_entity_poly.pdbx_strand_id
1 'polypeptide(L)'
;MDQLKKEVGDELLAIFKPELINRFDEVVLFKPLTPQDLQKIVNLKLTELQNQLKEQGYLVEFDGGVAQKLAERGFDPVLGARPLRRLIQDTLEARLSVMILEGKLHKGGKVIFDFDFKER
;
A
#
# COMPACT_ATOMS: atom_id res chain seq x y z
N MET A 1 4.04 -21.99 -12.32
CA MET A 1 2.64 -21.50 -12.25
C MET A 1 1.67 -22.63 -12.49
N ASP A 2 1.88 -23.48 -13.49
CA ASP A 2 0.96 -24.61 -13.79
C ASP A 2 0.90 -25.66 -12.68
N GLN A 3 2.02 -25.93 -12.00
CA GLN A 3 2.05 -26.83 -10.85
C GLN A 3 1.29 -26.27 -9.64
N LEU A 4 1.47 -25.00 -9.30
CA LEU A 4 0.73 -24.31 -8.24
C LEU A 4 -0.78 -24.21 -8.57
N LYS A 5 -1.14 -23.97 -9.84
CA LYS A 5 -2.52 -24.01 -10.32
C LYS A 5 -3.18 -25.36 -10.06
N LYS A 6 -2.44 -26.45 -10.32
CA LYS A 6 -2.92 -27.81 -10.10
C LYS A 6 -3.10 -28.10 -8.61
N GLU A 7 -2.12 -27.78 -7.78
CA GLU A 7 -2.19 -27.97 -6.32
C GLU A 7 -3.37 -27.20 -5.70
N VAL A 8 -3.54 -25.92 -6.06
CA VAL A 8 -4.69 -25.12 -5.61
C VAL A 8 -6.02 -25.68 -6.13
N GLY A 9 -6.05 -26.19 -7.36
CA GLY A 9 -7.24 -26.83 -7.93
C GLY A 9 -7.65 -28.10 -7.19
N ASP A 10 -6.69 -28.95 -6.87
CA ASP A 10 -6.91 -30.20 -6.11
C ASP A 10 -7.40 -29.88 -4.68
N GLU A 11 -6.86 -28.84 -4.06
CA GLU A 11 -7.25 -28.40 -2.71
C GLU A 11 -8.64 -27.73 -2.70
N LEU A 12 -9.01 -26.99 -3.75
CA LEU A 12 -10.36 -26.46 -3.92
C LEU A 12 -11.40 -27.57 -4.04
N LEU A 13 -11.11 -28.64 -4.80
CA LEU A 13 -11.99 -29.80 -4.94
C LEU A 13 -12.12 -30.62 -3.65
N ALA A 14 -11.14 -30.56 -2.76
CA ALA A 14 -11.20 -31.19 -1.44
C ALA A 14 -12.12 -30.42 -0.45
N ILE A 15 -12.23 -29.09 -0.61
CA ILE A 15 -13.00 -28.22 0.30
C ILE A 15 -14.41 -27.94 -0.22
N PHE A 16 -14.56 -27.74 -1.53
CA PHE A 16 -15.81 -27.36 -2.18
C PHE A 16 -16.33 -28.45 -3.09
N LYS A 17 -17.66 -28.56 -3.18
CA LYS A 17 -18.28 -29.52 -4.09
C LYS A 17 -18.07 -29.10 -5.56
N PRO A 18 -17.95 -30.06 -6.50
CA PRO A 18 -17.75 -29.75 -7.92
C PRO A 18 -18.82 -28.84 -8.53
N GLU A 19 -20.09 -28.91 -8.07
CA GLU A 19 -21.16 -28.07 -8.63
C GLU A 19 -20.95 -26.58 -8.36
N LEU A 20 -20.27 -26.23 -7.27
CA LEU A 20 -19.93 -24.84 -6.95
C LEU A 20 -18.76 -24.36 -7.82
N ILE A 21 -17.72 -25.17 -7.97
CA ILE A 21 -16.52 -24.81 -8.75
C ILE A 21 -16.90 -24.60 -10.22
N ASN A 22 -17.78 -25.43 -10.75
CA ASN A 22 -18.28 -25.33 -12.13
C ASN A 22 -19.14 -24.07 -12.40
N ARG A 23 -19.44 -23.23 -11.41
CA ARG A 23 -20.12 -21.94 -11.59
C ARG A 23 -19.17 -20.76 -11.82
N PHE A 24 -17.86 -20.98 -11.74
CA PHE A 24 -16.85 -19.95 -11.98
C PHE A 24 -16.16 -20.25 -13.32
N ASP A 25 -16.01 -19.21 -14.15
CA ASP A 25 -15.38 -19.36 -15.47
C ASP A 25 -13.87 -19.64 -15.38
N GLU A 26 -13.17 -19.01 -14.42
CA GLU A 26 -11.72 -19.18 -14.25
C GLU A 26 -11.28 -18.96 -12.79
N VAL A 27 -10.24 -19.70 -12.37
CA VAL A 27 -9.51 -19.48 -11.12
C VAL A 27 -8.27 -18.61 -11.38
N VAL A 28 -8.27 -17.38 -10.83
CA VAL A 28 -7.15 -16.44 -10.94
C VAL A 28 -6.23 -16.57 -9.73
N LEU A 29 -4.98 -17.00 -9.94
CA LEU A 29 -3.97 -16.97 -8.88
C LEU A 29 -3.17 -15.67 -8.91
N PHE A 30 -3.09 -15.03 -7.74
CA PHE A 30 -2.23 -13.88 -7.53
C PHE A 30 -0.82 -14.33 -7.14
N LYS A 31 0.19 -13.70 -7.73
CA LYS A 31 1.58 -13.88 -7.30
C LYS A 31 1.81 -13.14 -5.98
N PRO A 32 2.68 -13.67 -5.10
CA PRO A 32 3.12 -12.91 -3.93
C PRO A 32 3.80 -11.62 -4.38
N LEU A 33 3.65 -10.56 -3.57
CA LEU A 33 4.25 -9.27 -3.85
C LEU A 33 5.76 -9.33 -3.69
N THR A 34 6.49 -8.79 -4.67
CA THR A 34 7.93 -8.55 -4.53
C THR A 34 8.18 -7.21 -3.83
N PRO A 35 9.39 -6.98 -3.28
CA PRO A 35 9.77 -5.67 -2.75
C PRO A 35 9.57 -4.52 -3.76
N GLN A 36 9.81 -4.79 -5.04
CA GLN A 36 9.61 -3.81 -6.11
C GLN A 36 8.13 -3.49 -6.34
N ASP A 37 7.24 -4.50 -6.24
CA ASP A 37 5.80 -4.28 -6.34
C ASP A 37 5.29 -3.44 -5.17
N LEU A 38 5.83 -3.66 -3.97
CA LEU A 38 5.49 -2.84 -2.80
C LEU A 38 5.90 -1.39 -2.98
N GLN A 39 7.11 -1.13 -3.48
CA GLN A 39 7.55 0.24 -3.75
C GLN A 39 6.62 0.94 -4.74
N LYS A 40 6.17 0.24 -5.79
CA LYS A 40 5.16 0.77 -6.73
C LYS A 40 3.83 1.06 -6.03
N ILE A 41 3.36 0.15 -5.18
CA ILE A 41 2.13 0.33 -4.40
C ILE A 41 2.25 1.54 -3.48
N VAL A 42 3.39 1.74 -2.81
CA VAL A 42 3.63 2.92 -1.97
C VAL A 42 3.57 4.19 -2.82
N ASN A 43 4.26 4.22 -3.95
CA ASN A 43 4.24 5.39 -4.85
C ASN A 43 2.82 5.74 -5.31
N LEU A 44 2.01 4.74 -5.65
CA LEU A 44 0.60 4.97 -6.00
C LEU A 44 -0.18 5.59 -4.83
N LYS A 45 0.03 5.11 -3.60
CA LYS A 45 -0.64 5.63 -2.40
C LYS A 45 -0.19 7.04 -2.03
N LEU A 46 1.10 7.32 -2.13
CA LEU A 46 1.64 8.66 -1.94
C LEU A 46 1.05 9.63 -2.98
N THR A 47 0.98 9.21 -4.24
CA THR A 47 0.37 10.03 -5.31
C THR A 47 -1.11 10.31 -5.05
N GLU A 48 -1.89 9.30 -4.63
CA GLU A 48 -3.29 9.50 -4.22
C GLU A 48 -3.40 10.53 -3.09
N LEU A 49 -2.57 10.42 -2.06
CA LEU A 49 -2.55 11.34 -0.93
C LEU A 49 -2.16 12.77 -1.36
N GLN A 50 -1.16 12.94 -2.22
CA GLN A 50 -0.80 14.25 -2.77
C GLN A 50 -1.97 14.89 -3.51
N ASN A 51 -2.70 14.11 -4.32
CA ASN A 51 -3.86 14.60 -5.05
C ASN A 51 -4.98 15.04 -4.10
N GLN A 52 -5.29 14.24 -3.08
CA GLN A 52 -6.30 14.58 -2.06
C GLN A 52 -5.94 15.87 -1.31
N LEU A 53 -4.68 16.03 -0.92
CA LEU A 53 -4.21 17.23 -0.25
C LEU A 53 -4.25 18.45 -1.16
N LYS A 54 -3.89 18.28 -2.44
CA LYS A 54 -3.95 19.32 -3.47
C LYS A 54 -5.38 19.82 -3.69
N GLU A 55 -6.36 18.92 -3.74
CA GLU A 55 -7.78 19.28 -3.82
C GLU A 55 -8.24 20.13 -2.62
N GLN A 56 -7.66 19.90 -1.44
CA GLN A 56 -7.90 20.71 -0.24
C GLN A 56 -7.08 22.01 -0.19
N GLY A 57 -6.22 22.25 -1.19
CA GLY A 57 -5.38 23.44 -1.33
C GLY A 57 -3.98 23.31 -0.72
N TYR A 58 -3.56 22.13 -0.28
CA TYR A 58 -2.22 21.90 0.28
C TYR A 58 -1.29 21.27 -0.77
N LEU A 59 -0.09 21.81 -0.93
CA LEU A 59 0.91 21.25 -1.86
C LEU A 59 1.93 20.45 -1.05
N VAL A 60 1.90 19.12 -1.19
CA VAL A 60 2.83 18.21 -0.53
C VAL A 60 3.62 17.45 -1.58
N GLU A 61 4.94 17.47 -1.45
CA GLU A 61 5.86 16.63 -2.21
C GLU A 61 6.56 15.65 -1.27
N PHE A 62 6.63 14.39 -1.66
CA PHE A 62 7.36 13.37 -0.91
C PHE A 62 8.75 13.21 -1.50
N ASP A 63 9.76 13.14 -0.62
CA ASP A 63 11.12 12.85 -1.08
C ASP A 63 11.23 11.43 -1.65
N GLY A 64 12.18 11.23 -2.58
CA GLY A 64 12.39 9.97 -3.29
C GLY A 64 12.67 8.78 -2.37
N GLY A 65 13.23 9.01 -1.18
CA GLY A 65 13.51 7.95 -0.20
C GLY A 65 12.29 7.45 0.57
N VAL A 66 11.19 8.22 0.62
CA VAL A 66 10.03 7.90 1.48
C VAL A 66 9.37 6.60 1.06
N ALA A 67 9.22 6.38 -0.25
CA ALA A 67 8.57 5.18 -0.76
C ALA A 67 9.35 3.90 -0.46
N GLN A 68 10.68 3.98 -0.57
CA GLN A 68 11.56 2.86 -0.25
C GLN A 68 11.50 2.52 1.24
N LYS A 69 11.65 3.51 2.12
CA LYS A 69 11.59 3.32 3.58
C LYS A 69 10.27 2.69 4.02
N LEU A 70 9.15 3.15 3.46
CA LEU A 70 7.83 2.58 3.74
C LEU A 70 7.69 1.15 3.24
N ALA A 71 8.20 0.84 2.05
CA ALA A 71 8.15 -0.51 1.49
C ALA A 71 8.98 -1.50 2.32
N GLU A 72 10.17 -1.10 2.80
CA GLU A 72 11.02 -1.93 3.65
C GLU A 72 10.37 -2.25 5.00
N ARG A 73 9.71 -1.26 5.63
CA ARG A 73 9.13 -1.42 6.97
C ARG A 73 7.70 -1.95 6.98
N GLY A 74 6.96 -1.76 5.90
CA GLY A 74 5.56 -2.19 5.74
C GLY A 74 5.38 -3.55 5.08
N PHE A 75 6.47 -4.25 4.74
CA PHE A 75 6.41 -5.56 4.12
C PHE A 75 6.15 -6.66 5.14
N ASP A 76 5.06 -7.40 4.92
CA ASP A 76 4.83 -8.69 5.56
C ASP A 76 4.51 -9.72 4.46
N PRO A 77 5.29 -10.81 4.33
CA PRO A 77 5.08 -11.80 3.28
C PRO A 77 3.78 -12.60 3.44
N VAL A 78 3.21 -12.66 4.65
CA VAL A 78 1.96 -13.38 4.96
C VAL A 78 0.75 -12.44 4.83
N LEU A 79 0.87 -11.19 5.28
CA LEU A 79 -0.22 -10.20 5.25
C LEU A 79 -0.26 -9.34 3.98
N GLY A 80 0.75 -9.46 3.12
CA GLY A 80 0.88 -8.69 1.88
C GLY A 80 1.06 -7.19 2.15
N ALA A 81 0.51 -6.34 1.28
CA ALA A 81 0.58 -4.87 1.44
C ALA A 81 -0.40 -4.30 2.49
N ARG A 82 -1.12 -5.14 3.26
CA ARG A 82 -2.10 -4.64 4.24
C ARG A 82 -1.45 -3.84 5.38
N PRO A 83 -0.33 -4.28 5.99
CA PRO A 83 0.38 -3.50 7.00
C PRO A 83 0.89 -2.16 6.46
N LEU A 84 1.29 -2.13 5.19
CA LEU A 84 1.78 -0.94 4.51
C LEU A 84 0.74 0.20 4.49
N ARG A 85 -0.53 -0.12 4.21
CA ARG A 85 -1.60 0.89 4.25
C ARG A 85 -1.73 1.52 5.63
N ARG A 86 -1.74 0.69 6.68
CA ARG A 86 -1.84 1.17 8.07
C ARG A 86 -0.61 1.99 8.46
N LEU A 87 0.58 1.55 8.04
CA LEU A 87 1.82 2.29 8.27
C LEU A 87 1.76 3.71 7.68
N ILE A 88 1.29 3.87 6.44
CA ILE A 88 1.15 5.19 5.79
C ILE A 88 0.18 6.08 6.59
N GLN A 89 -0.95 5.53 7.03
CA GLN A 89 -1.95 6.27 7.80
C GLN A 89 -1.40 6.72 9.16
N ASP A 90 -0.87 5.78 9.95
CA ASP A 90 -0.45 6.02 11.33
C ASP A 90 0.80 6.90 11.44
N THR A 91 1.57 7.02 10.35
CA THR A 91 2.82 7.78 10.36
C THR A 91 2.74 9.05 9.52
N LEU A 92 2.46 8.91 8.23
CA LEU A 92 2.62 9.98 7.27
C LEU A 92 1.38 10.86 7.22
N GLU A 93 0.18 10.28 7.09
CA GLU A 93 -1.08 11.04 7.14
C GLU A 93 -1.30 11.70 8.50
N ALA A 94 -1.01 10.98 9.59
CA ALA A 94 -1.10 11.52 10.94
C ALA A 94 -0.21 12.76 11.14
N ARG A 95 1.05 12.69 10.69
CA ARG A 95 2.00 13.81 10.82
C ARG A 95 1.61 15.00 9.95
N LEU A 96 1.12 14.77 8.73
CA LEU A 96 0.58 15.85 7.88
C LEU A 96 -0.64 16.52 8.52
N SER A 97 -1.53 15.73 9.11
CA SER A 97 -2.71 16.24 9.83
C SER A 97 -2.30 17.15 11.00
N VAL A 98 -1.33 16.74 11.81
CA VAL A 98 -0.78 17.57 12.88
C VAL A 98 -0.18 18.87 12.34
N MET A 99 0.60 18.81 11.25
CA MET A 99 1.18 20.02 10.64
C MET A 99 0.13 21.00 10.11
N ILE A 100 -0.98 20.49 9.57
CA ILE A 100 -2.12 21.32 9.14
C ILE A 100 -2.77 21.98 10.36
N LEU A 101 -3.03 21.22 11.42
CA LEU A 101 -3.67 21.72 12.64
C LEU A 101 -2.80 22.76 13.38
N GLU A 102 -1.48 22.55 13.41
CA GLU A 102 -0.51 23.50 13.97
C GLU A 102 -0.29 24.74 13.08
N GLY A 103 -0.88 24.78 11.89
CA GLY A 103 -0.68 25.86 10.93
C GLY A 103 0.76 25.89 10.37
N LYS A 104 1.50 24.78 10.38
CA LYS A 104 2.81 24.67 9.72
C LYS A 104 2.68 24.39 8.23
N LEU A 105 1.53 23.87 7.79
CA LEU A 105 1.19 23.68 6.39
C LEU A 105 -0.02 24.55 6.04
N HIS A 106 0.19 25.53 5.16
CA HIS A 106 -0.83 26.47 4.72
C HIS A 106 -1.35 26.14 3.32
N LYS A 107 -2.57 26.59 3.03
CA LYS A 107 -3.12 26.51 1.67
C LYS A 107 -2.26 27.32 0.69
N GLY A 108 -1.94 26.74 -0.45
CA GLY A 108 -1.01 27.30 -1.44
C GLY A 108 0.48 27.17 -1.05
N GLY A 109 0.78 26.79 0.19
CA GLY A 109 2.13 26.48 0.65
C GLY A 109 2.58 25.12 0.12
N LYS A 110 3.85 25.04 -0.27
CA LYS A 110 4.52 23.80 -0.67
C LYS A 110 5.40 23.30 0.47
N VAL A 111 5.24 22.05 0.86
CA VAL A 111 6.14 21.35 1.79
C VAL A 111 6.75 20.15 1.10
N ILE A 112 8.07 19.99 1.24
CA ILE A 112 8.76 18.75 0.91
C ILE A 112 8.81 17.95 2.20
N PHE A 113 8.16 16.80 2.20
CA PHE A 113 8.04 15.93 3.34
C PHE A 113 9.10 14.82 3.24
N ASP A 114 10.17 14.99 4.01
CA ASP A 114 11.08 13.90 4.32
C ASP A 114 10.54 13.13 5.52
N PHE A 115 10.36 11.83 5.33
CA PHE A 115 9.90 10.93 6.35
C PHE A 115 11.05 9.99 6.72
N ASP A 116 11.47 10.08 7.97
CA ASP A 116 12.42 9.15 8.56
C ASP A 116 11.82 8.53 9.81
N PHE A 117 11.96 7.21 9.91
CA PHE A 117 11.60 6.48 11.12
C PHE A 117 12.69 6.74 12.15
N LYS A 118 12.63 7.87 12.87
CA LYS A 118 13.47 8.00 14.06
C LYS A 118 13.07 6.90 15.04
N GLU A 119 13.96 5.93 15.24
CA GLU A 119 13.91 5.02 16.37
C GLU A 119 13.87 5.87 17.64
N ARG A 120 12.82 5.67 18.43
CA ARG A 120 12.82 6.05 19.84
C ARG A 120 13.45 4.92 20.62
#